data_AF-A0A6P1BF07-F1
#
_entry.id   AF-A0A6P1BF07-F1
#
_cell.length_a   1.000
_cell.length_b   1.000
_cell.length_c   1.000
_cell.angle_alpha   90.00
_cell.angle_beta   90.00
_cell.angle_gamma   90.00
#
_symmetry.space_group_name_H-M   'P 1'
#
loop_
_entity.id
_entity.type
_entity.pdbx_description
1 polymer ?
#
loop_
_entity_poly.entity_id
_entity_poly.type
_entity_poly.pdbx_seq_one_letter_code
_entity_poly.pdbx_strand_id
1 'polypeptide(L)'
;MEILAQYPKQVLILKSTRDICHLPGPAAVSQAPLIDEIQTGGFSEYCQALLAAKRGDVSLQRQLLDHGREATGHIARMLQDMPTLAFGIDLVEKTYSQTELKTLRRREEDTPQMREKLVRNVMLLTDELFKSHGGLIKPPRLPEVRSTFIFRYALCGYLSILMRIAEGGAKQTKPDRLRNDLIDVNLAAFATYFDGLVTADKRAGRIYEDANVSLREDFAMPPWWLRPLLWLGARASGTEPGPVNI
;
A
#
# COMPACT_ATOMS: atom_id res chain seq x y z
N MET A 1 -7.99 20.42 7.27
CA MET A 1 -7.16 21.00 8.35
C MET A 1 -7.97 21.65 9.46
N GLU A 2 -9.04 22.41 9.17
CA GLU A 2 -9.78 23.14 10.23
C GLU A 2 -10.33 22.23 11.34
N ILE A 3 -10.90 21.07 11.02
CA ILE A 3 -11.35 20.09 12.03
C ILE A 3 -10.18 19.51 12.82
N LEU A 4 -9.08 19.15 12.15
CA LEU A 4 -7.90 18.57 12.81
C LEU A 4 -7.27 19.55 13.80
N ALA A 5 -7.26 20.84 13.47
CA ALA A 5 -6.76 21.90 14.34
C ALA A 5 -7.68 22.20 15.55
N GLN A 6 -8.95 21.79 15.50
CA GLN A 6 -9.86 21.89 16.66
C GLN A 6 -9.59 20.79 17.68
N TYR A 7 -9.09 19.63 17.24
CA TYR A 7 -8.83 18.46 18.09
C TYR A 7 -7.41 17.90 17.90
N PRO A 8 -6.34 18.72 18.02
CA PRO A 8 -5.00 18.30 17.63
C PRO A 8 -4.46 17.14 18.49
N LYS A 9 -4.90 17.02 19.74
CA LYS A 9 -4.53 15.91 20.65
C LYS A 9 -5.13 14.55 20.26
N GLN A 10 -6.08 14.53 19.33
CA GLN A 10 -6.71 13.30 18.82
C GLN A 10 -6.12 12.88 17.46
N VAL A 11 -5.11 13.59 16.95
CA VAL A 11 -4.52 13.33 15.64
C VAL A 11 -3.21 12.57 15.83
N LEU A 12 -3.10 11.42 15.18
CA LEU A 12 -1.88 10.65 15.06
C LEU A 12 -1.19 10.98 13.74
N ILE A 13 0.10 11.26 13.78
CA ILE A 13 0.93 11.43 12.59
C ILE A 13 1.65 10.12 12.32
N LEU A 14 1.55 9.65 11.08
CA LEU A 14 2.20 8.40 10.67
C LEU A 14 3.59 8.68 10.13
N LYS A 15 4.49 7.71 10.32
CA LYS A 15 5.81 7.70 9.72
C LYS A 15 5.72 7.72 8.19
N SER A 16 6.79 8.17 7.55
CA SER A 16 6.83 8.20 6.08
C SER A 16 6.75 6.78 5.50
N THR A 17 6.26 6.65 4.25
CA THR A 17 6.29 5.37 3.53
C THR A 17 7.70 4.79 3.45
N ARG A 18 8.71 5.66 3.37
CA ARG A 18 10.12 5.23 3.40
C ARG A 18 10.42 4.50 4.70
N ASP A 19 10.06 5.04 5.85
CA ASP A 19 10.41 4.45 7.14
C ASP A 19 9.64 3.15 7.39
N ILE A 20 8.33 3.12 7.10
CA ILE A 20 7.50 1.95 7.37
C ILE A 20 7.81 0.74 6.49
N CYS A 21 8.31 0.95 5.26
CA CYS A 21 8.74 -0.13 4.39
C CYS A 21 9.89 -0.96 4.98
N HIS A 22 10.63 -0.41 5.95
CA HIS A 22 11.73 -1.08 6.64
C HIS A 22 11.31 -1.72 7.97
N LEU A 23 10.06 -1.56 8.39
CA LEU A 23 9.59 -2.14 9.65
C LEU A 23 9.34 -3.64 9.49
N PRO A 24 9.80 -4.46 10.44
CA PRO A 24 9.46 -5.88 10.44
C PRO A 24 7.96 -6.05 10.68
N GLY A 25 7.38 -7.10 10.10
CA GLY A 25 6.00 -7.47 10.36
C GLY A 25 5.88 -8.15 11.72
N PRO A 26 5.12 -7.60 12.68
CA PRO A 26 4.83 -8.33 13.92
C PRO A 26 3.91 -9.52 13.62
N ALA A 27 3.99 -10.56 14.46
CA ALA A 27 3.11 -11.74 14.36
C ALA A 27 1.62 -11.37 14.46
N ALA A 28 1.30 -10.27 15.15
CA ALA A 28 -0.02 -9.65 15.18
C ALA A 28 0.08 -8.19 14.71
N VAL A 29 -0.88 -7.74 13.90
CA VAL A 29 -0.95 -6.39 13.34
C VAL A 29 -0.93 -5.37 14.47
N SER A 30 -0.04 -4.37 14.40
CA SER A 30 0.08 -3.31 15.40
C SER A 30 0.21 -1.96 14.71
N GLN A 31 -0.49 -0.96 15.24
CA GLN A 31 -0.44 0.42 14.76
C GLN A 31 0.76 1.18 15.32
N ALA A 32 1.21 0.85 16.53
CA ALA A 32 2.25 1.60 17.25
C ALA A 32 3.54 1.83 16.44
N PRO A 33 4.08 0.84 15.68
CA PRO A 33 5.27 1.07 14.86
C PRO A 33 5.07 2.07 13.72
N LEU A 34 3.82 2.28 13.28
CA LEU A 34 3.48 3.20 12.20
C LEU A 34 3.38 4.66 12.68
N ILE A 35 3.21 4.88 13.98
CA ILE A 35 3.01 6.21 14.55
C ILE A 35 4.37 6.92 14.71
N ASP A 36 4.43 8.17 14.25
CA ASP A 36 5.51 9.09 14.56
C ASP A 36 5.15 9.86 15.83
N GLU A 37 5.59 9.34 16.98
CA GLU A 37 5.33 9.93 18.30
C GLU A 37 5.85 11.38 18.41
N ILE A 38 6.95 11.70 17.73
CA ILE A 38 7.54 13.04 17.77
C ILE A 38 6.63 14.02 17.03
N GLN A 39 6.26 13.69 15.79
CA GLN A 39 5.36 14.55 15.01
C GLN A 39 3.94 14.59 15.59
N THR A 40 3.47 13.49 16.16
CA THR A 40 2.19 13.42 16.86
C THR A 40 2.19 14.36 18.06
N GLY A 41 3.23 14.32 18.88
CA GLY A 41 3.39 15.23 20.02
C GLY A 41 3.47 16.71 19.62
N GLY A 42 4.08 17.01 18.46
CA GLY A 42 4.23 18.37 17.92
C GLY A 42 3.08 18.88 17.05
N PHE A 43 2.00 18.11 16.90
CA PHE A 43 0.93 18.45 15.95
C PHE A 43 0.12 19.69 16.37
N SER A 44 0.00 19.95 17.67
CA SER A 44 -0.68 21.14 18.19
C SER A 44 0.06 22.43 17.80
N GLU A 45 1.38 22.43 17.95
CA GLU A 45 2.28 23.52 17.58
C GLU A 45 2.25 23.73 16.07
N TYR A 46 2.24 22.65 15.29
CA TYR A 46 2.06 22.71 13.83
C TYR A 46 0.74 23.41 13.44
N CYS A 47 -0.37 23.07 14.10
CA CYS A 47 -1.66 23.73 13.85
C CYS A 47 -1.63 25.22 14.18
N GLN A 48 -0.96 25.61 15.27
CA GLN A 48 -0.78 27.01 15.63
C GLN A 48 0.07 27.77 14.60
N ALA A 49 1.15 27.14 14.11
CA ALA A 49 2.00 27.69 13.05
C ALA A 49 1.22 27.89 11.74
N LEU A 50 0.36 26.93 11.36
CA LEU A 50 -0.52 27.08 10.20
C LEU A 50 -1.49 28.28 10.34
N LEU A 51 -2.07 28.47 11.53
CA LEU A 51 -2.94 29.62 11.80
C LEU A 51 -2.18 30.94 11.78
N ALA A 52 -0.93 30.97 12.29
CA ALA A 52 -0.07 32.14 12.21
C ALA A 52 0.29 32.48 10.75
N ALA A 53 0.65 31.48 9.93
CA ALA A 53 0.88 31.67 8.50
C ALA A 53 -0.38 32.20 7.78
N LYS A 54 -1.57 31.66 8.09
CA LYS A 54 -2.85 32.15 7.55
C LYS A 54 -3.12 33.61 7.94
N ARG A 55 -2.63 34.06 9.10
CA ARG A 55 -2.75 35.45 9.60
C ARG A 55 -1.65 36.38 9.08
N GLY A 56 -0.74 35.91 8.24
CA GLY A 56 0.25 36.76 7.57
C GLY A 56 1.69 36.63 8.08
N ASP A 57 2.01 35.62 8.89
CA ASP A 57 3.42 35.33 9.21
C ASP A 57 4.18 34.90 7.95
N VAL A 58 5.00 35.81 7.42
CA VAL A 58 5.73 35.64 6.16
C VAL A 58 6.78 34.53 6.24
N SER A 59 7.42 34.34 7.40
CA SER A 59 8.43 33.28 7.59
C SER A 59 7.78 31.91 7.47
N LEU A 60 6.66 31.71 8.17
CA LEU A 60 5.92 30.46 8.13
C LEU A 60 5.26 30.22 6.77
N GLN A 61 4.75 31.26 6.11
CA GLN A 61 4.26 31.15 4.73
C GLN A 61 5.35 30.67 3.78
N ARG A 62 6.57 31.19 3.91
CA ARG A 62 7.70 30.76 3.09
C ARG A 62 8.04 29.28 3.33
N GLN A 63 8.08 28.84 4.59
CA GLN A 63 8.31 27.43 4.92
C GLN A 63 7.24 26.51 4.31
N LEU A 64 5.96 26.91 4.37
CA LEU A 64 4.86 26.15 3.76
C LEU A 64 4.99 26.07 2.24
N LEU A 65 5.41 27.17 1.59
CA LEU A 65 5.66 27.17 0.14
C LEU A 65 6.86 26.31 -0.23
N ASP A 66 7.91 26.28 0.59
CA ASP A 66 9.08 25.44 0.38
C ASP A 66 8.70 23.95 0.46
N HIS A 67 7.98 23.54 1.50
CA HIS A 67 7.45 22.17 1.59
C HIS A 67 6.45 21.83 0.47
N GLY A 68 5.61 22.79 0.07
CA GLY A 68 4.70 22.63 -1.05
C GLY A 68 5.43 22.37 -2.37
N ARG A 69 6.58 23.04 -2.59
CA ARG A 69 7.43 22.83 -3.76
C ARG A 69 8.07 21.43 -3.75
N GLU A 70 8.57 20.98 -2.61
CA GLU A 70 9.12 19.63 -2.45
C GLU A 70 8.08 18.54 -2.73
N ALA A 71 6.87 18.68 -2.16
CA ALA A 71 5.77 17.77 -2.38
C ALA A 71 5.34 17.75 -3.86
N THR A 72 5.26 18.91 -4.50
CA THR A 72 4.97 19.03 -5.94
C THR A 72 6.03 18.32 -6.78
N GLY A 73 7.31 18.49 -6.43
CA GLY A 73 8.42 17.80 -7.10
C GLY A 73 8.38 16.28 -6.93
N HIS A 74 7.95 15.78 -5.77
CA HIS A 74 7.72 14.35 -5.56
C HIS A 74 6.58 13.80 -6.42
N ILE A 75 5.42 14.47 -6.43
CA ILE A 75 4.25 14.10 -7.24
C ILE A 75 4.59 14.15 -8.75
N ALA A 76 5.41 15.12 -9.18
CA ALA A 76 5.86 15.21 -10.56
C ALA A 76 6.77 14.04 -10.97
N ARG A 77 7.65 13.57 -10.07
CA ARG A 77 8.48 12.38 -10.31
C ARG A 77 7.62 11.12 -10.44
N MET A 78 6.65 10.92 -9.55
CA MET A 78 5.72 9.79 -9.66
C MET A 78 5.01 9.77 -11.03
N LEU A 79 4.66 10.94 -11.58
CA LEU A 79 4.02 11.04 -12.90
C LEU A 79 4.90 10.47 -14.03
N GLN A 80 6.23 10.59 -13.92
CA GLN A 80 7.18 10.10 -14.92
C GLN A 80 7.20 8.57 -14.98
N ASP A 81 6.88 7.89 -13.89
CA ASP A 81 6.88 6.43 -13.80
C ASP A 81 5.55 5.79 -14.26
N MET A 82 4.52 6.61 -14.53
CA MET A 82 3.18 6.12 -14.90
C MET A 82 3.12 5.33 -16.21
N PRO A 83 3.92 5.61 -17.25
CA PRO A 83 3.98 4.75 -18.44
C PRO A 83 4.41 3.31 -18.11
N THR A 84 5.35 3.14 -17.17
CA THR A 84 5.80 1.81 -16.72
C THR A 84 4.69 1.09 -15.99
N LEU A 85 3.95 1.79 -15.11
CA LEU A 85 2.79 1.23 -14.43
C LEU A 85 1.68 0.84 -15.42
N ALA A 86 1.40 1.70 -16.40
CA ALA A 86 0.41 1.44 -17.44
C ALA A 86 0.76 0.17 -18.25
N PHE A 87 2.03 0.02 -18.61
CA PHE A 87 2.52 -1.19 -19.26
C PHE A 87 2.35 -2.43 -18.37
N GLY A 88 2.64 -2.32 -17.07
CA GLY A 88 2.41 -3.38 -16.10
C GLY A 88 0.96 -3.82 -16.02
N ILE A 89 0.01 -2.86 -16.00
CA ILE A 89 -1.43 -3.14 -16.02
C ILE A 89 -1.82 -3.91 -17.28
N ASP A 90 -1.33 -3.49 -18.45
CA ASP A 90 -1.59 -4.16 -19.73
C ASP A 90 -1.01 -5.59 -19.76
N LEU A 91 0.11 -5.85 -19.08
CA LEU A 91 0.64 -7.21 -18.92
C LEU A 91 -0.23 -8.07 -18.01
N VAL A 92 -0.69 -7.52 -16.87
CA VAL A 92 -1.59 -8.23 -15.95
C VAL A 92 -2.90 -8.59 -16.65
N GLU A 93 -3.51 -7.66 -17.40
CA GLU A 93 -4.74 -7.91 -18.16
C GLU A 93 -4.62 -9.15 -19.07
N LYS A 94 -3.47 -9.33 -19.74
CA LYS A 94 -3.21 -10.47 -20.64
C LYS A 94 -3.11 -11.82 -19.92
N THR A 95 -2.95 -11.84 -18.60
CA THR A 95 -2.95 -13.08 -17.80
C THR A 95 -4.36 -13.58 -17.45
N TYR A 96 -5.39 -12.76 -17.70
CA TYR A 96 -6.78 -13.11 -17.50
C TYR A 96 -7.44 -13.51 -18.82
N SER A 97 -8.22 -14.58 -18.78
CA SER A 97 -9.05 -15.02 -19.90
C SER A 97 -10.24 -14.06 -20.12
N GLN A 98 -10.85 -14.13 -21.30
CA GLN A 98 -12.00 -13.26 -21.63
C GLN A 98 -13.20 -13.46 -20.70
N THR A 99 -13.38 -14.69 -20.18
CA THR A 99 -14.44 -14.98 -19.21
C THR A 99 -14.15 -14.33 -17.86
N GLU A 100 -12.92 -14.47 -17.35
CA GLU A 100 -12.51 -13.81 -16.11
C GLU A 100 -12.55 -12.27 -16.23
N LEU A 101 -12.10 -11.71 -17.36
CA LEU A 101 -12.20 -10.27 -17.63
C LEU A 101 -13.66 -9.79 -17.64
N LYS A 102 -14.58 -10.61 -18.15
CA LYS A 102 -16.02 -10.30 -18.13
C LYS A 102 -16.57 -10.33 -16.71
N THR A 103 -16.17 -11.30 -15.88
CA THR A 103 -16.50 -11.37 -14.45
C THR A 103 -16.02 -10.11 -13.72
N LEU A 104 -14.75 -9.72 -13.91
CA LEU A 104 -14.18 -8.49 -13.33
C LEU A 104 -14.97 -7.23 -13.75
N ARG A 105 -15.25 -7.07 -15.05
CA ARG A 105 -16.00 -5.90 -15.58
C ARG A 105 -17.42 -5.82 -15.04
N ARG A 106 -18.06 -6.96 -14.81
CA ARG A 106 -19.42 -7.06 -14.25
C ARG A 106 -19.45 -6.96 -12.73
N ARG A 107 -18.28 -6.99 -12.07
CA ARG A 107 -18.15 -7.04 -10.61
C ARG A 107 -18.93 -8.22 -10.00
N GLU A 108 -18.93 -9.33 -10.73
CA GLU A 108 -19.42 -10.62 -10.23
C GLU A 108 -18.39 -11.20 -9.25
N GLU A 109 -18.79 -12.19 -8.45
CA GLU A 109 -17.88 -12.86 -7.51
C GLU A 109 -16.73 -13.56 -8.24
N ASP A 110 -15.51 -13.39 -7.71
CA ASP A 110 -14.33 -14.03 -8.25
C ASP A 110 -14.39 -15.55 -8.09
N THR A 111 -14.05 -16.27 -9.16
CA THR A 111 -13.92 -17.72 -9.13
C THR A 111 -12.75 -18.15 -8.25
N PRO A 112 -12.72 -19.40 -7.76
CA PRO A 112 -11.55 -19.93 -7.02
C PRO A 112 -10.22 -19.75 -7.76
N GLN A 113 -10.22 -19.89 -9.09
CA GLN A 113 -9.04 -19.71 -9.93
C GLN A 113 -8.58 -18.25 -9.99
N MET A 114 -9.53 -17.29 -10.03
CA MET A 114 -9.21 -15.86 -9.99
C MET A 114 -8.61 -15.46 -8.64
N ARG A 115 -9.15 -15.98 -7.53
CA ARG A 115 -8.58 -15.78 -6.19
C ARG A 115 -7.17 -16.38 -6.07
N GLU A 116 -6.93 -17.56 -6.64
CA GLU A 116 -5.59 -18.15 -6.68
C GLU A 116 -4.59 -17.27 -7.43
N LYS A 117 -5.00 -16.69 -8.58
CA LYS A 117 -4.19 -15.72 -9.33
C LYS A 117 -3.92 -14.46 -8.52
N LEU A 118 -4.94 -13.91 -7.84
CA LEU A 118 -4.79 -12.75 -6.95
C LEU A 118 -3.72 -13.03 -5.89
N VAL A 119 -3.85 -14.14 -5.16
CA VAL A 119 -2.92 -14.51 -4.10
C VAL A 119 -1.50 -14.67 -4.64
N ARG A 120 -1.33 -15.39 -5.75
CA ARG A 120 -0.03 -15.57 -6.41
C ARG A 120 0.60 -14.23 -6.79
N ASN A 121 -0.16 -13.37 -7.47
CA ASN A 121 0.38 -12.12 -8.01
C ASN A 121 0.66 -11.09 -6.92
N VAL A 122 -0.14 -11.02 -5.86
CA VAL A 122 0.15 -10.21 -4.67
C VAL A 122 1.45 -10.65 -4.02
N MET A 123 1.69 -11.96 -3.88
CA MET A 123 2.94 -12.47 -3.31
C MET A 123 4.16 -12.18 -4.19
N LEU A 124 4.03 -12.31 -5.51
CA LEU A 124 5.09 -11.95 -6.46
C LEU A 124 5.41 -10.45 -6.41
N LEU A 125 4.38 -9.60 -6.38
CA LEU A 125 4.53 -8.16 -6.25
C LEU A 125 5.17 -7.77 -4.90
N THR A 126 4.78 -8.45 -3.83
CA THR A 126 5.36 -8.27 -2.49
C THR A 126 6.86 -8.58 -2.50
N ASP A 127 7.26 -9.72 -3.09
CA ASP A 127 8.67 -10.12 -3.21
C ASP A 127 9.49 -9.10 -4.02
N GLU A 128 8.95 -8.63 -5.14
CA GLU A 128 9.61 -7.62 -5.98
C GLU A 128 9.78 -6.28 -5.24
N LEU A 129 8.76 -5.86 -4.48
CA LEU A 129 8.83 -4.65 -3.65
C LEU A 129 9.86 -4.80 -2.52
N PHE A 130 9.97 -5.96 -1.88
CA PHE A 130 11.01 -6.20 -0.88
C PHE A 130 12.42 -6.08 -1.48
N LYS A 131 12.64 -6.68 -2.66
CA LYS A 131 13.91 -6.59 -3.39
C LYS A 131 14.26 -5.14 -3.75
N SER A 132 13.25 -4.39 -4.23
CA SER A 132 13.42 -3.00 -4.66
C SER A 132 13.67 -2.04 -3.49
N HIS A 133 13.09 -2.29 -2.32
CA HIS A 133 13.20 -1.41 -1.17
C HIS A 133 14.34 -1.75 -0.21
N GLY A 134 15.06 -2.86 -0.40
CA GLY A 134 16.39 -3.16 0.17
C GLY A 134 16.51 -3.10 1.71
N GLY A 135 15.38 -3.02 2.42
CA GLY A 135 15.34 -2.45 3.76
C GLY A 135 15.33 -3.44 4.91
N LEU A 136 14.90 -4.67 4.65
CA LEU A 136 14.84 -5.69 5.68
C LEU A 136 16.14 -6.49 5.69
N ILE A 137 16.83 -6.45 6.83
CA ILE A 137 18.04 -7.25 7.12
C ILE A 137 17.75 -8.75 6.98
N LYS A 138 16.49 -9.16 7.20
CA LYS A 138 16.02 -10.54 7.01
C LYS A 138 14.63 -10.55 6.37
N PRO A 139 14.38 -11.44 5.38
CA PRO A 139 13.04 -11.60 4.83
C PRO A 139 12.06 -12.01 5.93
N PRO A 140 10.84 -11.42 5.96
CA PRO A 140 9.85 -11.73 7.00
C PRO A 140 9.40 -13.17 6.89
N ARG A 141 9.04 -13.78 8.04
CA ARG A 141 8.45 -15.12 8.04
C ARG A 141 7.04 -15.05 7.47
N LEU A 142 6.55 -16.16 6.93
CA LEU A 142 5.20 -16.27 6.34
C LEU A 142 4.06 -15.63 7.19
N PRO A 143 3.99 -15.87 8.52
CA PRO A 143 2.96 -15.23 9.36
C PRO A 143 3.14 -13.71 9.51
N GLU A 144 4.36 -13.21 9.33
CA GLU A 144 4.75 -11.81 9.51
C GLU A 144 4.56 -10.99 8.23
N VAL A 145 4.69 -11.62 7.06
CA VAL A 145 4.55 -10.98 5.74
C VAL A 145 3.26 -10.16 5.66
N ARG A 146 2.12 -10.74 6.06
CA ARG A 146 0.81 -10.06 6.05
C ARG A 146 0.72 -8.80 6.91
N SER A 147 1.60 -8.68 7.90
CA SER A 147 1.68 -7.55 8.82
C SER A 147 2.64 -6.46 8.34
N THR A 148 3.42 -6.73 7.29
CA THR A 148 4.31 -5.72 6.69
C THR A 148 3.54 -4.73 5.84
N PHE A 149 4.03 -3.49 5.80
CA PHE A 149 3.41 -2.46 4.98
C PHE A 149 3.55 -2.79 3.49
N ILE A 150 4.70 -3.32 3.08
CA ILE A 150 4.97 -3.72 1.69
C ILE A 150 3.93 -4.72 1.19
N PHE A 151 3.57 -5.72 1.99
CA PHE A 151 2.51 -6.68 1.60
C PHE A 151 1.15 -6.00 1.44
N ARG A 152 0.74 -5.17 2.41
CA ARG A 152 -0.57 -4.48 2.36
C ARG A 152 -0.64 -3.49 1.21
N TYR A 153 0.47 -2.84 0.90
CA TYR A 153 0.63 -1.98 -0.27
C TYR A 153 0.53 -2.79 -1.56
N ALA A 154 1.21 -3.94 -1.66
CA ALA A 154 1.12 -4.83 -2.82
C ALA A 154 -0.32 -5.33 -3.05
N LEU A 155 -1.02 -5.71 -1.98
CA LEU A 155 -2.42 -6.11 -2.04
C LEU A 155 -3.31 -4.99 -2.56
N CYS A 156 -3.25 -3.80 -1.93
CA CYS A 156 -4.05 -2.65 -2.35
C CYS A 156 -3.71 -2.23 -3.79
N GLY A 157 -2.43 -2.27 -4.16
CA GLY A 157 -1.97 -1.96 -5.51
C GLY A 157 -2.51 -2.94 -6.54
N TYR A 158 -2.44 -4.24 -6.27
CA TYR A 158 -2.96 -5.27 -7.17
C TYR A 158 -4.49 -5.18 -7.32
N LEU A 159 -5.22 -4.93 -6.23
CA LEU A 159 -6.66 -4.67 -6.29
C LEU A 159 -6.98 -3.43 -7.13
N SER A 160 -6.20 -2.35 -6.99
CA SER A 160 -6.35 -1.17 -7.85
C SER A 160 -6.09 -1.48 -9.33
N ILE A 161 -5.12 -2.35 -9.64
CA ILE A 161 -4.88 -2.85 -11.01
C ILE A 161 -6.12 -3.60 -11.53
N LEU A 162 -6.68 -4.52 -10.75
CA LEU A 162 -7.88 -5.27 -11.15
C LEU A 162 -9.08 -4.35 -11.38
N MET A 163 -9.30 -3.36 -10.52
CA MET A 163 -10.33 -2.35 -10.73
C MET A 163 -10.10 -1.55 -12.01
N ARG A 164 -8.84 -1.23 -12.34
CA ARG A 164 -8.49 -0.51 -13.57
C ARG A 164 -8.76 -1.38 -14.80
N ILE A 165 -8.45 -2.67 -14.75
CA ILE A 165 -8.76 -3.65 -15.80
C ILE A 165 -10.27 -3.78 -16.00
N ALA A 166 -11.04 -3.85 -14.91
CA ALA A 166 -12.50 -3.87 -14.93
C ALA A 166 -13.11 -2.60 -15.57
N GLU A 167 -12.40 -1.48 -15.52
CA GLU A 167 -12.79 -0.20 -16.13
C GLU A 167 -12.28 0.00 -17.57
N GLY A 168 -11.64 -1.00 -18.17
CA GLY A 168 -11.13 -0.94 -19.55
C GLY A 168 -9.61 -0.76 -19.67
N GLY A 169 -8.86 -0.99 -18.60
CA GLY A 169 -7.39 -1.04 -18.60
C GLY A 169 -6.69 0.32 -18.52
N ALA A 170 -5.37 0.32 -18.67
CA ALA A 170 -4.57 1.54 -18.55
C ALA A 170 -4.61 2.41 -19.82
N LYS A 171 -4.91 1.84 -20.99
CA LYS A 171 -4.92 2.55 -22.29
C LYS A 171 -5.82 3.78 -22.34
N GLN A 172 -6.92 3.78 -21.60
CA GLN A 172 -7.89 4.88 -21.56
C GLN A 172 -7.68 5.81 -20.36
N THR A 173 -6.68 5.54 -19.52
CA THR A 173 -6.46 6.27 -18.28
C THR A 173 -5.31 7.23 -18.45
N LYS A 174 -5.56 8.50 -18.13
CA LYS A 174 -4.53 9.53 -18.19
C LYS A 174 -3.47 9.28 -17.10
N PRO A 175 -2.18 9.58 -17.35
CA PRO A 175 -1.10 9.37 -16.38
C PRO A 175 -1.33 10.05 -15.03
N ASP A 176 -1.94 11.24 -15.01
CA ASP A 176 -2.27 11.96 -13.77
C ASP A 176 -3.29 11.21 -12.90
N ARG A 177 -4.23 10.50 -13.52
CA ARG A 177 -5.18 9.64 -12.79
C ARG A 177 -4.49 8.40 -12.23
N LEU A 178 -3.62 7.74 -13.00
CA LEU A 178 -2.84 6.60 -12.49
C LEU A 178 -1.96 6.98 -11.30
N ARG A 179 -1.38 8.18 -11.34
CA ARG A 179 -0.61 8.72 -10.21
C ARG A 179 -1.49 8.91 -8.98
N ASN A 180 -2.70 9.45 -9.15
CA ASN A 180 -3.65 9.60 -8.05
C ASN A 180 -4.07 8.24 -7.48
N ASP A 181 -4.34 7.25 -8.35
CA ASP A 181 -4.63 5.87 -7.91
C ASP A 181 -3.51 5.32 -7.01
N LEU A 182 -2.25 5.61 -7.34
CA LEU A 182 -1.10 5.14 -6.56
C LEU A 182 -1.03 5.81 -5.17
N ILE A 183 -1.41 7.08 -5.09
CA ILE A 183 -1.54 7.80 -3.80
C ILE A 183 -2.67 7.17 -2.98
N ASP A 184 -3.81 6.87 -3.60
CA ASP A 184 -4.95 6.24 -2.93
C ASP A 184 -4.62 4.83 -2.42
N VAL A 185 -3.85 4.06 -3.20
CA VAL A 185 -3.33 2.75 -2.79
C VAL A 185 -2.50 2.85 -1.51
N ASN A 186 -1.66 3.88 -1.39
CA ASN A 186 -0.86 4.10 -0.19
C ASN A 186 -1.75 4.40 1.03
N LEU A 187 -2.74 5.29 0.86
CA LEU A 187 -3.70 5.62 1.91
C LEU A 187 -4.54 4.40 2.34
N ALA A 188 -5.02 3.62 1.38
CA ALA A 188 -5.75 2.39 1.66
C ALA A 188 -4.88 1.39 2.42
N ALA A 189 -3.62 1.20 2.01
CA ALA A 189 -2.67 0.30 2.67
C ALA A 189 -2.45 0.69 4.14
N PHE A 190 -2.24 1.97 4.44
CA PHE A 190 -2.19 2.45 5.83
C PHE A 190 -3.49 2.17 6.57
N ALA A 191 -4.64 2.51 5.97
CA ALA A 191 -5.93 2.37 6.61
C ALA A 191 -6.22 0.91 7.01
N THR A 192 -5.68 -0.10 6.30
CA THR A 192 -5.86 -1.51 6.70
C THR A 192 -5.28 -1.87 8.09
N TYR A 193 -4.45 -1.01 8.68
CA TYR A 193 -3.97 -1.17 10.07
C TYR A 193 -4.92 -0.56 11.11
N PHE A 194 -5.90 0.24 10.66
CA PHE A 194 -6.84 0.98 11.48
C PHE A 194 -8.28 0.51 11.23
N ASP A 195 -9.21 1.09 11.97
CA ASP A 195 -10.63 0.68 12.00
C ASP A 195 -11.45 1.15 10.79
N GLY A 196 -10.86 1.96 9.89
CA GLY A 196 -11.60 2.53 8.77
C GLY A 196 -10.77 3.43 7.86
N LEU A 197 -11.33 3.68 6.67
CA LEU A 197 -10.89 4.76 5.77
C LEU A 197 -12.07 5.71 5.54
N VAL A 198 -11.97 6.94 6.03
CA VAL A 198 -12.94 8.01 5.73
C VAL A 198 -12.48 8.74 4.47
N THR A 199 -13.20 8.55 3.37
CA THR A 199 -12.86 9.17 2.08
C THR A 199 -14.12 9.45 1.26
N ALA A 200 -14.10 10.52 0.47
CA ALA A 200 -15.10 10.77 -0.57
C ALA A 200 -14.77 10.05 -1.88
N ASP A 201 -13.55 9.53 -2.01
CA ASP A 201 -13.12 8.74 -3.16
C ASP A 201 -13.65 7.31 -3.05
N LYS A 202 -14.62 6.98 -3.90
CA LYS A 202 -15.25 5.66 -3.93
C LYS A 202 -14.28 4.54 -4.29
N ARG A 203 -13.24 4.83 -5.09
CA ARG A 203 -12.24 3.85 -5.49
C ARG A 203 -11.34 3.53 -4.29
N ALA A 204 -10.82 4.54 -3.61
CA ALA A 204 -10.00 4.35 -2.41
C ALA A 204 -10.76 3.56 -1.32
N GLY A 205 -12.03 3.91 -1.07
CA GLY A 205 -12.89 3.20 -0.13
C GLY A 205 -13.07 1.73 -0.51
N ARG A 206 -13.33 1.44 -1.80
CA ARG A 206 -13.48 0.07 -2.29
C ARG A 206 -12.18 -0.74 -2.17
N ILE A 207 -11.03 -0.16 -2.52
CA ILE A 207 -9.72 -0.83 -2.37
C ILE A 207 -9.50 -1.23 -0.90
N TYR A 208 -9.82 -0.34 0.04
CA TYR A 208 -9.73 -0.63 1.47
C TYR A 208 -10.67 -1.77 1.91
N GLU A 209 -11.93 -1.75 1.47
CA GLU A 209 -12.91 -2.80 1.78
C GLU A 209 -12.46 -4.16 1.23
N ASP A 210 -12.13 -4.22 -0.06
CA ASP A 210 -11.70 -5.44 -0.76
C ASP A 210 -10.39 -5.97 -0.14
N ALA A 211 -9.44 -5.11 0.21
CA ALA A 211 -8.20 -5.51 0.87
C ALA A 211 -8.46 -6.16 2.24
N ASN A 212 -9.39 -5.61 3.03
CA ASN A 212 -9.74 -6.20 4.32
C ASN A 212 -10.47 -7.55 4.20
N VAL A 213 -11.30 -7.72 3.16
CA VAL A 213 -11.91 -9.02 2.83
C VAL A 213 -10.80 -10.02 2.50
N SER A 214 -9.91 -9.71 1.56
CA SER A 214 -8.82 -10.60 1.19
C SER A 214 -7.87 -10.91 2.36
N LEU A 215 -7.55 -9.93 3.23
CA LEU A 215 -6.75 -10.17 4.43
C LEU A 215 -7.39 -11.17 5.41
N ARG A 216 -8.72 -11.25 5.45
CA ARG A 216 -9.48 -12.16 6.31
C ARG A 216 -9.75 -13.51 5.67
N GLU A 217 -9.92 -13.55 4.35
CA GLU A 217 -10.34 -14.75 3.62
C GLU A 217 -9.17 -15.40 2.89
N ASP A 218 -8.59 -14.68 1.92
CA ASP A 218 -7.55 -15.20 1.02
C ASP A 218 -6.18 -15.36 1.71
N PHE A 219 -5.89 -14.48 2.66
CA PHE A 219 -4.61 -14.43 3.38
C PHE A 219 -4.74 -14.75 4.87
N ALA A 220 -5.84 -15.39 5.27
CA ALA A 220 -6.05 -15.86 6.65
C ALA A 220 -4.92 -16.81 7.07
N MET A 221 -4.57 -17.75 6.19
CA MET A 221 -3.46 -18.69 6.30
C MET A 221 -2.74 -18.77 4.95
N PRO A 222 -1.40 -18.81 4.91
CA PRO A 222 -0.69 -18.91 3.64
C PRO A 222 -1.07 -20.22 2.93
N PRO A 223 -1.52 -20.18 1.66
CA PRO A 223 -1.86 -21.38 0.91
C PRO A 223 -0.77 -22.45 0.99
N TRP A 224 -1.16 -23.70 1.19
CA TRP A 224 -0.24 -24.83 1.36
C TRP A 224 0.74 -24.98 0.18
N TRP A 225 0.33 -24.61 -1.03
CA TRP A 225 1.11 -24.65 -2.27
C TRP A 225 2.11 -23.49 -2.44
N LEU A 226 2.06 -22.46 -1.59
CA LEU A 226 3.08 -21.39 -1.56
C LEU A 226 4.33 -21.79 -0.76
N ARG A 227 4.27 -22.85 0.06
CA ARG A 227 5.42 -23.31 0.86
C ARG A 227 6.71 -23.57 0.06
N PRO A 228 6.68 -24.16 -1.17
CA PRO A 228 7.89 -24.43 -1.94
C PRO A 228 8.51 -23.19 -2.60
N LEU A 229 7.67 -22.26 -3.11
CA LEU A 229 8.12 -21.00 -3.75
C LEU A 229 8.90 -20.11 -2.77
N LEU A 230 8.62 -20.24 -1.47
CA LEU A 230 9.23 -19.47 -0.39
C LEU A 230 10.48 -20.15 0.20
N TRP A 231 10.69 -21.45 -0.06
CA TRP A 231 11.88 -22.20 0.36
C TRP A 231 13.12 -21.88 -0.48
N LEU A 232 12.92 -21.51 -1.75
CA LEU A 232 14.01 -21.10 -2.65
C LEU A 232 14.68 -19.79 -2.20
N GLY A 233 13.95 -18.88 -1.55
CA GLY A 233 14.51 -17.67 -0.94
C GLY A 233 15.39 -17.94 0.29
N ALA A 234 15.06 -18.98 1.08
CA ALA A 234 15.83 -19.36 2.27
C ALA A 234 17.13 -20.12 1.93
N ARG A 235 17.17 -20.83 0.81
CA ARG A 235 18.40 -21.49 0.32
C ARG A 235 19.47 -20.51 -0.17
N ALA A 236 19.04 -19.35 -0.68
CA ALA A 236 19.96 -18.28 -1.07
C ALA A 236 20.59 -17.54 0.12
N SER A 237 20.00 -17.63 1.33
CA SER A 237 20.47 -16.97 2.55
C SER A 237 21.24 -17.89 3.52
N GLY A 238 21.59 -19.11 3.13
CA GLY A 238 22.51 -19.98 3.89
C GLY A 238 22.00 -20.48 5.26
N THR A 239 20.70 -20.41 5.53
CA THR A 239 20.11 -20.89 6.79
C THR A 239 19.26 -22.12 6.56
N GLU A 240 19.87 -23.30 6.49
CA GLU A 240 19.14 -24.57 6.62
C GLU A 240 18.92 -24.89 8.11
N PRO A 241 17.68 -25.14 8.57
CA PRO A 241 17.46 -25.88 9.80
C PRO A 241 17.69 -27.37 9.50
N GLY A 242 18.61 -27.98 10.26
CA GLY A 242 18.94 -29.40 10.13
C GLY A 242 17.71 -30.31 10.29
N PRO A 243 17.78 -31.54 9.78
CA PRO A 243 16.64 -32.45 9.76
C PRO A 243 16.20 -32.78 11.19
N VAL A 244 14.91 -32.55 11.46
CA VAL A 244 14.24 -33.13 12.62
C VAL A 244 14.02 -34.61 12.29
N ASN A 245 14.83 -35.47 12.89
CA ASN A 245 14.56 -36.90 12.89
C ASN A 245 13.29 -37.16 13.72
N ILE A 246 12.38 -37.93 13.13
CA ILE A 246 11.19 -38.51 13.77
C ILE A 246 11.64 -39.56 14.78
#